data_AF-A0A354GKB2-F1
#
_entry.id   AF-A0A354GKB2-F1
#
_cell.length_a   1.000
_cell.length_b   1.000
_cell.length_c   1.000
_cell.angle_alpha   90.00
_cell.angle_beta   90.00
_cell.angle_gamma   90.00
#
_symmetry.space_group_name_H-M   'P 1'
#
loop_
_entity.id
_entity.type
_entity.pdbx_description
1 polymer ?
#
loop_
_entity_poly.entity_id
_entity_poly.type
_entity_poly.pdbx_seq_one_letter_code
_entity_poly.pdbx_strand_id
1 'polypeptide(L)'
;MPTDTLQRFREETRRLRGAEAKPRIDLLEQIRILAEEFKIATESHIAAVLALADQAARIWEAMWETALRNPDKDRATEAEVLRWVLDDAAQVLLEALRNVREEAPLFERPLARLDELEARAAEFPLWARERLARWEMLGLPAPILDPERIARAQAAYARGDHEELTDVLSRVQAGGSWVRE
;
A
#
# COMPACT_ATOMS: atom_id res chain seq x y z
N MET A 1 0.23 -0.42 19.64
CA MET A 1 -0.10 0.50 20.75
C MET A 1 0.88 1.68 20.81
N PRO A 2 0.95 2.54 19.76
CA PRO A 2 1.81 3.75 19.76
C PRO A 2 1.25 4.89 20.62
N THR A 3 -0.04 4.86 20.94
CA THR A 3 -0.76 5.87 21.74
C THR A 3 -0.25 5.95 23.19
N ASP A 4 0.10 4.81 23.81
CA ASP A 4 0.59 4.76 25.19
C ASP A 4 2.00 5.37 25.34
N THR A 5 2.87 5.15 24.36
CA THR A 5 4.24 5.69 24.36
C THR A 5 4.24 7.21 24.15
N LEU A 6 3.39 7.70 23.25
CA LEU A 6 3.24 9.13 22.97
C LEU A 6 2.59 9.87 24.14
N GLN A 7 1.62 9.22 24.82
CA GLN A 7 1.02 9.74 26.04
C GLN A 7 2.01 9.78 27.20
N ARG A 8 2.81 8.74 27.40
CA ARG A 8 3.91 8.74 28.39
C ARG A 8 4.93 9.83 28.10
N PHE A 9 5.36 10.00 26.85
CA PHE A 9 6.30 11.08 26.49
C PHE A 9 5.74 12.46 26.85
N ARG A 10 4.45 12.72 26.56
CA ARG A 10 3.75 13.97 26.89
C ARG A 10 3.57 14.17 28.39
N GLU A 11 3.24 13.13 29.14
CA GLU A 11 3.10 13.16 30.60
C GLU A 11 4.45 13.38 31.29
N GLU A 12 5.51 12.72 30.82
CA GLU A 12 6.88 12.88 31.32
C GLU A 12 7.37 14.31 31.04
N THR A 13 7.25 14.82 29.81
CA THR A 13 7.63 16.22 29.50
C THR A 13 6.84 17.25 30.30
N ARG A 14 5.60 16.95 30.69
CA ARG A 14 4.79 17.81 31.56
C ARG A 14 5.23 17.73 33.03
N ARG A 15 5.57 16.53 33.52
CA ARG A 15 6.11 16.29 34.87
C ARG A 15 7.49 16.95 35.04
N LEU A 16 8.35 16.86 34.02
CA LEU A 16 9.68 17.44 34.04
C LEU A 16 9.66 18.99 33.99
N ARG A 17 8.60 19.60 33.45
CA ARG A 17 8.38 21.06 33.52
C ARG A 17 8.04 21.55 34.94
N GLY A 18 7.54 20.68 35.83
CA GLY A 18 7.16 21.03 37.19
C GLY A 18 8.17 20.65 38.28
N ALA A 19 9.24 19.92 37.94
CA ALA A 19 10.23 19.44 38.89
C ALA A 19 11.45 20.38 38.93
N GLU A 20 11.43 21.38 39.83
CA GLU A 20 12.64 22.11 40.19
C GLU A 20 13.65 21.14 40.86
N ALA A 21 14.87 21.10 40.31
CA ALA A 21 16.08 20.48 40.88
C ALA A 21 16.33 18.96 40.69
N LYS A 22 16.03 18.36 39.54
CA LYS A 22 16.98 17.37 38.96
C LYS A 22 18.13 18.15 38.31
N PRO A 23 19.39 17.67 38.32
CA PRO A 23 20.44 18.28 37.51
C PRO A 23 19.90 18.42 36.09
N ARG A 24 19.87 19.64 35.53
CA ARG A 24 19.29 19.89 34.20
C ARG A 24 19.89 18.97 33.12
N ILE A 25 21.11 18.48 33.37
CA ILE A 25 21.83 17.48 32.56
C ILE A 25 21.07 16.14 32.53
N ASP A 26 20.69 15.58 33.67
CA ASP A 26 19.95 14.31 33.77
C ASP A 26 18.57 14.38 33.10
N LEU A 27 17.94 15.55 33.13
CA LEU A 27 16.65 15.81 32.47
C LEU A 27 16.78 15.85 30.95
N LEU A 28 17.82 16.51 30.44
CA LEU A 28 18.10 16.55 29.02
C LEU A 28 18.49 15.17 28.47
N GLU A 29 19.22 14.38 29.26
CA GLU A 29 19.54 13.00 28.92
C GLU A 29 18.30 12.10 28.89
N GLN A 30 17.40 12.22 29.87
CA GLN A 30 16.10 11.54 29.87
C GLN A 30 15.24 11.92 28.64
N ILE A 31 15.20 13.20 28.28
CA ILE A 31 14.47 13.67 27.09
C ILE A 31 15.06 13.06 25.80
N ARG A 32 16.39 13.01 25.70
CA ARG A 32 17.09 12.41 24.53
C ARG A 32 16.80 10.91 24.40
N ILE A 33 16.83 10.17 25.52
CA ILE A 33 16.51 8.74 25.54
C ILE A 33 15.08 8.52 25.06
N LEU A 34 14.11 9.25 25.63
CA LEU A 34 12.70 9.11 25.25
C LEU A 34 12.43 9.51 23.80
N ALA A 35 13.14 10.52 23.28
CA ALA A 35 13.03 10.90 21.87
C ALA A 35 13.55 9.81 20.93
N GLU A 36 14.64 9.14 21.28
CA GLU A 36 15.16 8.01 20.51
C GLU A 36 14.24 6.78 20.61
N GLU A 37 13.71 6.46 21.78
CA GLU A 37 12.71 5.40 21.96
C GLU A 37 11.45 5.66 21.12
N PHE A 38 10.98 6.91 21.10
CA PHE A 38 9.85 7.32 20.29
C PHE A 38 10.15 7.13 18.80
N LYS A 39 11.33 7.53 18.34
CA LYS A 39 11.77 7.31 16.96
C LYS A 39 11.79 5.83 16.59
N ILE A 40 12.36 4.98 17.43
CA ILE A 40 12.41 3.52 17.21
C ILE A 40 11.00 2.94 17.12
N ALA A 41 10.07 3.42 17.94
CA ALA A 41 8.67 3.01 17.89
C ALA A 41 8.00 3.43 16.57
N THR A 42 8.24 4.66 16.10
CA THR A 42 7.73 5.14 14.80
C THR A 42 8.29 4.30 13.64
N GLU A 43 9.60 3.99 13.63
CA GLU A 43 10.22 3.11 12.62
C GLU A 43 9.62 1.70 12.63
N SER A 44 9.40 1.14 13.83
CA SER A 44 8.77 -0.17 14.00
C SER A 44 7.33 -0.15 13.50
N HIS A 45 6.61 0.95 13.70
CA HIS A 45 5.25 1.13 13.19
C HIS A 45 5.23 1.17 11.65
N ILE A 46 6.13 1.94 11.03
CA ILE A 46 6.28 1.97 9.56
C ILE A 46 6.51 0.56 9.03
N ALA A 47 7.46 -0.18 9.62
CA ALA A 47 7.78 -1.54 9.19
C ALA A 47 6.57 -2.50 9.30
N ALA A 48 5.80 -2.40 10.39
CA ALA A 48 4.62 -3.25 10.61
C ALA A 48 3.51 -2.95 9.59
N VAL A 49 3.28 -1.68 9.26
CA VAL A 49 2.26 -1.27 8.29
C VAL A 49 2.63 -1.71 6.86
N LEU A 50 3.91 -1.58 6.48
CA LEU A 50 4.40 -2.10 5.21
C LEU A 50 4.22 -3.63 5.10
N ALA A 51 4.52 -4.36 6.19
CA ALA A 51 4.30 -5.80 6.24
C ALA A 51 2.81 -6.19 6.15
N LEU A 52 1.91 -5.37 6.70
CA LEU A 52 0.46 -5.57 6.58
C LEU A 52 -0.01 -5.46 5.12
N ALA A 53 0.53 -4.50 4.36
CA ALA A 53 0.26 -4.38 2.94
C ALA A 53 0.73 -5.61 2.14
N ASP A 54 1.93 -6.12 2.44
CA ASP A 54 2.45 -7.35 1.83
C ASP A 54 1.58 -8.57 2.18
N GLN A 55 1.07 -8.64 3.41
CA GLN A 55 0.19 -9.72 3.85
C GLN A 55 -1.17 -9.66 3.14
N ALA A 56 -1.74 -8.46 2.95
CA ALA A 56 -2.96 -8.28 2.16
C ALA A 56 -2.78 -8.75 0.71
N ALA A 57 -1.61 -8.48 0.10
CA ALA A 57 -1.26 -8.99 -1.22
C ALA A 57 -1.24 -10.52 -1.28
N ARG A 58 -0.63 -11.18 -0.29
CA ARG A 58 -0.61 -12.64 -0.19
C ARG A 58 -2.00 -13.25 0.00
N ILE A 59 -2.87 -12.60 0.79
CA ILE A 59 -4.26 -13.02 0.95
C ILE A 59 -4.98 -12.97 -0.39
N TRP A 60 -4.82 -11.88 -1.15
CA TRP A 60 -5.40 -11.77 -2.49
C TRP A 60 -4.92 -12.90 -3.41
N GLU A 61 -3.61 -13.17 -3.47
CA GLU A 61 -3.04 -14.25 -4.29
C GLU A 61 -3.62 -15.62 -3.92
N ALA A 62 -3.68 -15.93 -2.63
CA ALA A 62 -4.21 -17.21 -2.15
C ALA A 62 -5.71 -17.39 -2.48
N MET A 63 -6.50 -16.33 -2.32
CA MET A 63 -7.92 -16.36 -2.66
C MET A 63 -8.11 -16.49 -4.18
N TRP A 64 -7.30 -15.78 -4.98
CA TRP A 64 -7.32 -15.84 -6.44
C TRP A 64 -7.02 -17.26 -6.94
N GLU A 65 -5.93 -17.88 -6.49
CA GLU A 65 -5.58 -19.25 -6.88
C GLU A 65 -6.68 -20.25 -6.51
N THR A 66 -7.29 -20.06 -5.34
CA THR A 66 -8.38 -20.91 -4.86
C THR A 66 -9.62 -20.78 -5.75
N ALA A 67 -9.97 -19.56 -6.14
CA ALA A 67 -11.12 -19.28 -7.01
C ALA A 67 -10.93 -19.83 -8.43
N LEU A 68 -9.69 -19.88 -8.93
CA LEU A 68 -9.37 -20.50 -10.21
C LEU A 68 -9.49 -22.03 -10.18
N ARG A 69 -9.14 -22.66 -9.05
CA ARG A 69 -9.22 -24.13 -8.89
C ARG A 69 -10.63 -24.63 -8.56
N ASN A 70 -11.48 -23.79 -7.97
CA ASN A 70 -12.84 -24.15 -7.57
C ASN A 70 -13.88 -23.22 -8.22
N PRO A 71 -14.45 -23.61 -9.37
CA PRO A 71 -15.42 -22.78 -10.10
C PRO A 71 -16.76 -22.63 -9.37
N ASP A 72 -17.10 -23.51 -8.43
CA ASP A 72 -18.36 -23.49 -7.68
C ASP A 72 -18.30 -22.61 -6.43
N LYS A 73 -17.14 -22.00 -6.16
CA LYS A 73 -16.97 -21.11 -5.00
C LYS A 73 -17.84 -19.87 -5.13
N ASP A 74 -18.44 -19.42 -4.04
CA ASP A 74 -19.20 -18.17 -4.00
C ASP A 74 -18.25 -16.96 -4.15
N ARG A 75 -18.10 -16.53 -5.40
CA ARG A 75 -17.23 -15.41 -5.77
C ARG A 75 -17.74 -14.06 -5.27
N ALA A 76 -19.05 -13.92 -5.02
CA ALA A 76 -19.61 -12.67 -4.55
C ALA A 76 -19.22 -12.41 -3.10
N THR A 77 -19.43 -13.40 -2.22
CA THR A 77 -19.02 -13.32 -0.81
C THR A 77 -17.51 -13.14 -0.67
N GLU A 78 -16.71 -13.86 -1.44
CA GLU A 78 -15.25 -13.72 -1.42
C GLU A 78 -14.77 -12.36 -1.92
N ALA A 79 -15.50 -11.73 -2.86
CA ALA A 79 -15.22 -10.36 -3.30
C ALA A 79 -15.43 -9.34 -2.18
N GLU A 80 -16.45 -9.52 -1.34
CA GLU A 80 -16.71 -8.67 -0.19
C GLU A 80 -15.59 -8.77 0.84
N VAL A 81 -15.15 -10.00 1.15
CA VAL A 81 -14.01 -10.23 2.05
C VAL A 81 -12.73 -9.60 1.50
N LEU A 82 -12.42 -9.81 0.22
CA LEU A 82 -11.25 -9.20 -0.41
C LEU A 82 -11.29 -7.68 -0.35
N ARG A 83 -12.42 -7.09 -0.71
CA ARG A 83 -12.60 -5.64 -0.66
C ARG A 83 -12.37 -5.11 0.74
N TRP A 84 -12.95 -5.74 1.77
CA TRP A 84 -12.72 -5.33 3.14
C TRP A 84 -11.23 -5.39 3.54
N VAL A 85 -10.54 -6.50 3.25
CA VAL A 85 -9.10 -6.64 3.56
C VAL A 85 -8.25 -5.59 2.84
N LEU A 86 -8.53 -5.36 1.55
CA LEU A 86 -7.74 -4.44 0.74
C LEU A 86 -8.02 -2.97 1.08
N ASP A 87 -9.27 -2.61 1.35
CA ASP A 87 -9.64 -1.25 1.76
C ASP A 87 -9.08 -0.93 3.15
N ASP A 88 -9.16 -1.87 4.10
CA ASP A 88 -8.58 -1.69 5.45
C ASP A 88 -7.06 -1.52 5.39
N ALA A 89 -6.36 -2.35 4.61
CA ALA A 89 -4.91 -2.20 4.42
C ALA A 89 -4.53 -0.86 3.77
N ALA A 90 -5.31 -0.40 2.79
CA ALA A 90 -5.11 0.91 2.17
C ALA A 90 -5.33 2.05 3.17
N GLN A 91 -6.37 1.96 3.99
CA GLN A 91 -6.66 2.96 5.01
C GLN A 91 -5.54 3.01 6.07
N VAL A 92 -5.10 1.87 6.58
CA VAL A 92 -4.01 1.79 7.57
C VAL A 92 -2.71 2.40 7.01
N LEU A 93 -2.38 2.16 5.75
CA LEU A 93 -1.23 2.79 5.09
C LEU A 93 -1.34 4.32 5.07
N LEU A 94 -2.50 4.85 4.67
CA LEU A 94 -2.73 6.30 4.58
C LEU A 94 -2.74 6.97 5.97
N GLU A 95 -3.34 6.32 6.97
CA GLU A 95 -3.34 6.81 8.35
C GLU A 95 -1.94 6.81 8.95
N ALA A 96 -1.19 5.71 8.76
CA ALA A 96 0.19 5.62 9.19
C ALA A 96 1.04 6.70 8.53
N LEU A 97 0.89 6.91 7.21
CA LEU A 97 1.61 7.96 6.50
C LEU A 97 1.30 9.36 7.06
N ARG A 98 0.03 9.68 7.32
CA ARG A 98 -0.36 10.95 7.94
C ARG A 98 0.31 11.13 9.30
N ASN A 99 0.21 10.13 10.17
CA ASN A 99 0.77 10.21 11.53
C ASN A 99 2.30 10.35 11.48
N VAL A 100 2.98 9.55 10.65
CA VAL A 100 4.43 9.60 10.51
C VAL A 100 4.90 10.93 9.92
N ARG A 101 4.16 11.53 8.98
CA ARG A 101 4.48 12.87 8.46
C ARG A 101 4.34 13.97 9.50
N GLU A 102 3.39 13.84 10.43
CA GLU A 102 3.26 14.76 11.57
C GLU A 102 4.40 14.59 12.57
N GLU A 103 4.91 13.38 12.74
CA GLU A 103 5.99 13.04 13.68
C GLU A 103 7.39 13.29 13.10
N ALA A 104 7.59 13.14 11.78
CA ALA A 104 8.88 13.21 11.12
C ALA A 104 9.68 14.50 11.43
N PRO A 105 9.07 15.70 11.49
CA PRO A 105 9.78 16.93 11.85
C PRO A 105 10.31 16.96 13.29
N LEU A 106 9.85 16.06 14.17
CA LEU A 106 10.28 15.98 15.57
C LEU A 106 11.63 15.27 15.73
N PHE A 107 12.12 14.58 14.70
CA PHE A 107 13.34 13.81 14.74
C PHE A 107 14.52 14.56 14.09
N GLU A 108 15.68 14.55 14.75
CA GLU A 108 16.90 15.17 14.20
C GLU A 108 17.41 14.47 12.93
N ARG A 109 17.12 13.17 12.80
CA ARG A 109 17.49 12.36 11.64
C ARG A 109 16.24 11.89 10.90
N PRO A 110 16.26 11.86 9.56
CA PRO A 110 15.17 11.29 8.78
C PRO A 110 14.83 9.87 9.21
N LEU A 111 13.54 9.53 9.11
CA LEU A 111 13.07 8.16 9.30
C LEU A 111 13.47 7.32 8.09
N ALA A 112 14.06 6.16 8.32
CA ALA A 112 14.75 5.35 7.33
C ALA A 112 13.82 4.85 6.21
N ARG A 113 12.56 4.57 6.52
CA ARG A 113 11.59 3.96 5.59
C ARG A 113 10.40 4.86 5.27
N LEU A 114 10.50 6.17 5.53
CA LEU A 114 9.43 7.10 5.20
C LEU A 114 9.12 7.12 3.69
N ASP A 115 10.15 7.20 2.85
CA ASP A 115 9.98 7.20 1.39
C ASP A 115 9.29 5.92 0.89
N GLU A 116 9.62 4.78 1.50
CA GLU A 116 8.98 3.49 1.17
C GLU A 116 7.50 3.48 1.57
N LEU A 117 7.16 4.02 2.75
CA LEU A 117 5.78 4.18 3.18
C LEU A 117 5.01 5.14 2.25
N GLU A 118 5.63 6.23 1.82
CA GLU A 118 5.03 7.19 0.89
C GLU A 118 4.72 6.54 -0.46
N ALA A 119 5.70 5.85 -1.05
CA ALA A 119 5.52 5.13 -2.29
C ALA A 119 4.42 4.06 -2.15
N ARG A 120 4.50 3.25 -1.09
CA ARG A 120 3.53 2.17 -0.88
C ARG A 120 2.11 2.69 -0.65
N ALA A 121 1.93 3.75 0.13
CA ALA A 121 0.61 4.33 0.38
C ALA A 121 0.01 4.97 -0.88
N ALA A 122 0.83 5.46 -1.81
CA ALA A 122 0.36 5.99 -3.10
C ALA A 122 -0.02 4.86 -4.08
N GLU A 123 0.76 3.78 -4.13
CA GLU A 123 0.58 2.69 -5.10
C GLU A 123 -0.49 1.68 -4.68
N PHE A 124 -0.57 1.36 -3.40
CA PHE A 124 -1.42 0.28 -2.90
C PHE A 124 -2.92 0.46 -3.22
N PRO A 125 -3.54 1.65 -3.10
CA PRO A 125 -4.95 1.83 -3.47
C PRO A 125 -5.23 1.64 -4.97
N LEU A 126 -4.25 1.92 -5.83
CA LEU A 126 -4.37 1.65 -7.27
C LEU A 126 -4.27 0.15 -7.54
N TRP A 127 -3.27 -0.49 -6.93
CA TRP A 127 -3.10 -1.95 -6.99
C TRP A 127 -4.34 -2.67 -6.48
N ALA A 128 -4.90 -2.30 -5.32
CA ALA A 128 -6.10 -2.92 -4.74
C ALA A 128 -7.32 -2.84 -5.68
N ARG A 129 -7.57 -1.65 -6.27
CA ARG A 129 -8.65 -1.47 -7.25
C ARG A 129 -8.46 -2.35 -8.48
N GLU A 130 -7.24 -2.42 -9.01
CA GLU A 130 -6.91 -3.30 -10.13
C GLU A 130 -7.19 -4.77 -9.79
N ARG A 131 -6.81 -5.21 -8.59
CA ARG A 131 -7.01 -6.58 -8.11
C ARG A 131 -8.48 -6.95 -7.93
N LEU A 132 -9.29 -6.03 -7.39
CA LEU A 132 -10.73 -6.22 -7.26
C LEU A 132 -11.42 -6.27 -8.64
N ALA A 133 -11.02 -5.41 -9.58
CA ALA A 133 -11.56 -5.46 -10.93
C ALA A 133 -11.26 -6.80 -11.63
N ARG A 134 -10.04 -7.35 -11.44
CA ARG A 134 -9.68 -8.69 -11.93
C ARG A 134 -10.56 -9.77 -11.31
N TRP A 135 -10.90 -9.66 -10.03
CA TRP A 135 -11.79 -10.60 -9.35
C TRP A 135 -13.19 -10.58 -9.96
N GLU A 136 -13.77 -9.41 -10.20
CA GLU A 136 -15.09 -9.26 -10.80
C GLU A 136 -15.17 -9.91 -12.19
N MET A 137 -14.07 -9.86 -12.95
CA MET A 137 -13.98 -10.53 -14.25
C MET A 137 -14.08 -12.06 -14.18
N LEU A 138 -13.74 -12.70 -13.05
CA LEU A 138 -13.90 -14.15 -12.92
C LEU A 138 -15.36 -14.57 -13.05
N GLY A 139 -16.29 -13.75 -12.57
CA GLY A 139 -17.73 -14.03 -12.62
C GLY A 139 -18.37 -13.81 -13.99
N LEU A 140 -17.67 -13.16 -14.92
CA LEU A 140 -18.17 -12.93 -16.26
C LEU A 140 -17.95 -14.18 -17.11
N PRO A 141 -18.93 -14.58 -17.95
CA PRO A 141 -18.69 -15.61 -18.94
C PRO A 141 -17.51 -15.16 -19.81
N ALA A 142 -16.52 -16.04 -19.97
CA ALA A 142 -15.40 -15.75 -20.84
C ALA A 142 -15.96 -15.36 -22.21
N PRO A 143 -15.57 -14.19 -22.77
CA PRO A 143 -16.01 -13.83 -24.10
C PRO A 143 -15.61 -14.96 -25.04
N ILE A 144 -16.56 -15.44 -25.85
CA ILE A 144 -16.26 -16.44 -26.87
C ILE A 144 -15.21 -15.81 -27.78
N LEU A 145 -13.98 -16.34 -27.71
CA LEU A 145 -12.91 -15.86 -28.56
C LEU A 145 -13.23 -16.30 -29.98
N ASP A 146 -13.49 -15.34 -30.87
CA ASP A 146 -13.67 -15.59 -32.30
C ASP A 146 -12.37 -16.17 -32.87
N PRO A 147 -12.36 -17.46 -33.30
CA PRO A 147 -11.16 -18.10 -33.83
C PRO A 147 -10.60 -17.38 -35.05
N GLU A 148 -11.45 -16.77 -35.87
CA GLU A 148 -10.99 -15.99 -37.02
C GLU A 148 -10.31 -14.70 -36.58
N ARG A 149 -10.83 -14.03 -35.54
CA ARG A 149 -10.19 -12.85 -34.96
C ARG A 149 -8.82 -13.20 -34.37
N ILE A 150 -8.70 -14.34 -33.69
CA ILE A 150 -7.40 -14.84 -33.20
C ILE A 150 -6.46 -15.10 -34.37
N ALA A 151 -6.90 -15.82 -35.40
CA ALA A 151 -6.09 -16.12 -36.58
C ALA A 151 -5.63 -14.83 -37.31
N ARG A 152 -6.52 -13.84 -37.45
CA ARG A 152 -6.19 -12.52 -38.02
C ARG A 152 -5.13 -11.80 -37.18
N ALA A 153 -5.28 -11.77 -35.85
CA ALA A 153 -4.33 -11.14 -34.95
C ALA A 153 -2.96 -11.84 -34.98
N GLN A 154 -2.94 -13.18 -34.97
CA GLN A 154 -1.71 -13.97 -35.08
C GLN A 154 -1.01 -13.75 -36.42
N ALA A 155 -1.76 -13.69 -37.52
CA ALA A 155 -1.22 -13.43 -38.84
C ALA A 155 -0.68 -11.99 -38.97
N ALA A 156 -1.35 -10.99 -38.37
CA ALA A 156 -0.87 -9.61 -38.31
C ALA A 156 0.43 -9.51 -37.50
N TYR A 157 0.50 -10.15 -36.34
CA TYR A 157 1.71 -10.23 -35.53
C TYR A 157 2.88 -10.86 -36.31
N ALA A 158 2.63 -12.00 -36.98
CA ALA A 158 3.65 -12.68 -37.79
C ALA A 158 4.18 -11.85 -38.97
N ARG A 159 3.37 -10.92 -39.49
CA ARG A 159 3.77 -9.99 -40.56
C ARG A 159 4.45 -8.72 -40.05
N GLY A 160 4.50 -8.50 -38.72
CA GLY A 160 4.95 -7.23 -38.15
C GLY A 160 3.90 -6.12 -38.19
N ASP A 161 2.64 -6.44 -38.52
CA ASP A 161 1.52 -5.50 -38.57
C ASP A 161 0.96 -5.28 -37.14
N HIS A 162 1.83 -4.89 -36.21
CA HIS A 162 1.46 -4.55 -34.83
C HIS A 162 2.11 -3.25 -34.42
N GLU A 163 1.45 -2.50 -33.54
CA GLU A 163 2.02 -1.29 -32.97
C GLU A 163 2.98 -1.65 -31.85
N GLU A 164 4.14 -1.00 -31.81
CA GLU A 164 5.10 -1.14 -30.73
C GLU A 164 4.49 -0.65 -29.42
N LEU A 165 4.70 -1.42 -28.34
CA LEU A 165 4.11 -1.10 -27.04
C LEU A 165 4.52 0.29 -26.54
N THR A 166 5.76 0.70 -26.83
CA THR A 166 6.28 2.03 -26.49
C THR A 166 5.49 3.16 -27.15
N ASP A 167 5.04 2.95 -28.40
CA ASP A 167 4.27 3.95 -29.15
C ASP A 167 2.84 4.05 -28.60
N VAL A 168 2.24 2.90 -28.26
CA VAL A 168 0.93 2.84 -27.59
C VAL A 168 0.99 3.57 -26.24
N LEU A 169 2.00 3.28 -25.42
CA LEU A 169 2.15 3.88 -24.10
C LEU A 169 2.39 5.39 -24.18
N SER A 170 3.22 5.83 -25.13
CA SER A 170 3.48 7.27 -25.35
C SER A 170 2.20 8.01 -25.77
N ARG A 171 1.38 7.41 -26.64
CA ARG A 171 0.08 7.97 -27.04
C ARG A 171 -0.87 8.09 -25.86
N VAL A 172 -1.00 7.04 -25.06
CA VAL A 172 -1.90 7.03 -23.90
C VAL A 172 -1.44 8.05 -22.85
N GLN A 173 -0.14 8.18 -22.61
CA GLN A 173 0.42 9.20 -21.71
C GLN A 173 0.13 10.63 -22.20
N ALA A 174 0.09 10.83 -23.53
CA ALA A 174 -0.32 12.10 -24.13
C ALA A 174 -1.85 12.33 -24.14
N GLY A 175 -2.64 11.42 -23.55
CA GLY A 175 -4.10 11.50 -23.50
C GLY A 175 -4.82 10.95 -24.73
N GLY A 176 -4.13 10.22 -25.61
CA GLY A 176 -4.71 9.57 -26.80
C GLY A 176 -5.36 8.21 -26.51
N SER A 177 -5.98 7.61 -27.54
CA SER A 177 -6.67 6.31 -27.44
C SER A 177 -5.72 5.13 -27.25
N TRP A 178 -6.22 3.99 -26.77
CA TRP A 178 -5.46 2.74 -26.70
C TRP A 178 -5.27 2.06 -28.06
N VAL A 179 -6.17 2.31 -29.00
CA VAL A 179 -6.22 1.67 -30.32
C VAL A 179 -6.24 2.77 -31.39
N ARG A 180 -5.42 2.65 -32.43
CA ARG A 180 -5.58 3.48 -33.63
C ARG A 180 -6.86 3.07 -34.36
N GLU A 181 -7.75 4.02 -34.59
CA GLU A 181 -8.93 3.83 -35.45
C GLU A 181 -8.55 3.51 -36.89
#